data_AF-A0A3D0NTK2-F1
#
_entry.id   AF-A0A3D0NTK2-F1
#
_cell.length_a   1.000
_cell.length_b   1.000
_cell.length_c   1.000
_cell.angle_alpha   90.00
_cell.angle_beta   90.00
_cell.angle_gamma   90.00
#
_symmetry.space_group_name_H-M   'P 1'
#
loop_
_entity.id
_entity.type
_entity.pdbx_description
1 polymer ?
#
loop_
_entity_poly.entity_id
_entity_poly.type
_entity_poly.pdbx_seq_one_letter_code
_entity_poly.pdbx_strand_id
1 'polypeptide(L)'
;SPQMYKQLCMVAGFDRYMQIARCFRDEDLRADRQPEFTQIDLEMSFVDMEDILDLGERYIKRLFKDVMDIDIPTPFPRYTYNEVMERFGSDKPDTRYAMEIVNLSEEVKNTEFAVFKNALTGGGSVRAITVKNAVKTYTRKEIDKLTEFAKGIGAKGLAWIRLTEDNMASSFAKFMTEEEMQAILQKTGAVTGDVVLVVADTDTNIVLSTLGALRIECAKRMNIIPKGYNFLWVVKFPFFEYDKESG
;
A
#
# COMPACT_ATOMS: atom_id res chain seq x y z
N SER A 1 -14.40 -5.82 20.59
CA SER A 1 -15.27 -4.65 20.35
C SER A 1 -16.69 -4.98 20.81
N PRO A 2 -17.56 -3.99 21.06
CA PRO A 2 -18.96 -4.22 21.46
C PRO A 2 -19.90 -4.57 20.29
N GLN A 3 -19.38 -5.23 19.24
CA GLN A 3 -20.08 -5.47 17.96
C GLN A 3 -21.44 -6.16 18.13
N MET A 4 -21.53 -7.21 18.96
CA MET A 4 -22.79 -7.90 19.20
C MET A 4 -23.80 -6.99 19.94
N TYR A 5 -23.33 -6.20 20.89
CA TYR A 5 -24.20 -5.35 21.72
C TYR A 5 -24.78 -4.19 20.93
N LYS A 6 -23.98 -3.51 20.09
CA LYS A 6 -24.52 -2.41 19.28
C LYS A 6 -25.56 -2.89 18.27
N GLN A 7 -25.39 -4.10 17.71
CA GLN A 7 -26.40 -4.74 16.87
C GLN A 7 -27.69 -5.04 17.66
N LEU A 8 -27.56 -5.57 18.87
CA LEU A 8 -28.72 -5.78 19.76
C LEU A 8 -29.42 -4.46 20.12
N CYS A 9 -28.70 -3.35 20.27
CA CYS A 9 -29.30 -2.03 20.45
C CYS A 9 -30.15 -1.63 19.22
N MET A 10 -29.67 -1.86 18.01
CA MET A 10 -30.46 -1.58 16.81
C MET A 10 -31.74 -2.44 16.78
N VAL A 11 -31.64 -3.73 17.14
CA VAL A 11 -32.80 -4.64 17.25
C VAL A 11 -33.78 -4.19 18.35
N ALA A 12 -33.28 -3.63 19.45
CA ALA A 12 -34.08 -3.11 20.56
C ALA A 12 -34.80 -1.78 20.22
N GLY A 13 -34.63 -1.25 19.01
CA GLY A 13 -35.30 -0.04 18.54
C GLY A 13 -34.53 1.26 18.82
N PHE A 14 -33.27 1.19 19.24
CA PHE A 14 -32.42 2.38 19.29
C PHE A 14 -32.02 2.78 17.86
N ASP A 15 -32.38 3.99 17.43
CA ASP A 15 -32.09 4.47 16.07
C ASP A 15 -30.59 4.73 15.85
N ARG A 16 -29.91 5.30 16.85
CA ARG A 16 -28.48 5.67 16.79
C ARG A 16 -27.81 5.35 18.11
N TYR A 17 -26.62 4.78 18.03
CA TYR A 17 -25.81 4.35 19.16
C TYR A 17 -24.39 4.90 19.03
N MET A 18 -23.81 5.32 20.15
CA MET A 18 -22.39 5.64 20.27
C MET A 18 -21.88 5.25 21.65
N GLN A 19 -20.67 4.70 21.71
CA GLN A 19 -19.98 4.39 22.96
C GLN A 19 -18.47 4.61 22.81
N ILE A 20 -17.87 5.25 23.82
CA ILE A 20 -16.41 5.21 24.02
C ILE A 20 -16.09 3.93 24.79
N ALA A 21 -15.81 2.85 24.08
CA ALA A 21 -15.72 1.50 24.62
C ALA A 21 -14.28 1.07 24.86
N ARG A 22 -14.03 0.37 25.98
CA ARG A 22 -12.77 -0.35 26.17
C ARG A 22 -12.80 -1.69 25.43
N CYS A 23 -11.76 -1.97 24.68
CA CYS A 23 -11.63 -3.17 23.86
C CYS A 23 -10.35 -3.92 24.20
N PHE A 24 -10.46 -5.25 24.18
CA PHE A 24 -9.37 -6.15 24.51
C PHE A 24 -9.06 -7.07 23.32
N ARG A 25 -7.78 -7.29 23.04
CA ARG A 25 -7.27 -8.24 22.04
C ARG A 25 -6.04 -8.94 22.60
N ASP A 26 -6.07 -10.27 22.64
CA ASP A 26 -4.93 -11.09 23.05
C ASP A 26 -4.04 -11.37 21.84
N GLU A 27 -3.32 -10.34 21.40
CA GLU A 27 -2.41 -10.36 20.25
C GLU A 27 -1.07 -9.76 20.63
N ASP A 28 -0.01 -10.13 19.89
CA ASP A 28 1.32 -9.56 20.10
C ASP A 28 1.32 -8.02 19.99
N LEU A 29 2.05 -7.41 20.92
CA LEU A 29 2.26 -5.98 20.98
C LEU A 29 3.01 -5.46 19.74
N ARG A 30 2.55 -4.34 19.21
CA ARG A 30 3.26 -3.54 18.20
C ARG A 30 3.24 -2.07 18.63
N ALA A 31 4.03 -1.23 17.98
CA ALA A 31 4.07 0.20 18.28
C ALA A 31 2.67 0.86 18.21
N ASP A 32 1.77 0.31 17.39
CA ASP A 32 0.38 0.75 17.19
C ASP A 32 -0.66 -0.24 17.74
N ARG A 33 -0.26 -1.31 18.44
CA ARG A 33 -1.16 -2.36 18.93
C ARG A 33 -0.93 -2.63 20.42
N GLN A 34 -1.98 -2.42 21.21
CA GLN A 34 -2.02 -2.67 22.66
C GLN A 34 -3.10 -3.72 22.98
N PRO A 35 -2.92 -4.57 24.01
CA PRO A 35 -3.90 -5.58 24.39
C PRO A 35 -5.20 -4.95 24.87
N GLU A 36 -5.11 -3.75 25.44
CA GLU A 36 -6.23 -2.92 25.82
C GLU A 36 -6.17 -1.59 25.05
N PHE A 37 -7.27 -1.21 24.41
CA PHE A 37 -7.38 0.05 23.67
C PHE A 37 -8.81 0.60 23.70
N THR A 38 -8.97 1.89 23.44
CA THR A 38 -10.28 2.56 23.45
C THR A 38 -10.78 2.77 22.02
N GLN A 39 -12.05 2.42 21.77
CA GLN A 39 -12.72 2.68 20.50
C GLN A 39 -13.83 3.71 20.69
N ILE A 40 -14.02 4.58 19.70
CA ILE A 40 -15.26 5.31 19.51
C ILE A 40 -16.12 4.45 18.60
N ASP A 41 -17.02 3.70 19.18
CA ASP A 41 -17.90 2.79 18.47
C ASP A 41 -19.24 3.47 18.21
N LEU A 42 -19.80 3.26 17.02
CA LEU A 42 -21.07 3.84 16.59
C LEU A 42 -21.85 2.83 15.77
N GLU A 43 -23.18 2.97 15.78
CA GLU A 43 -24.10 2.18 14.96
C GLU A 43 -25.37 3.01 14.67
N MET A 44 -25.98 2.82 13.51
CA MET A 44 -27.22 3.50 13.13
C MET A 44 -28.15 2.53 12.40
N SER A 45 -29.46 2.68 12.59
CA SER A 45 -30.50 1.93 11.88
C SER A 45 -30.99 2.69 10.64
N PHE A 46 -31.50 1.96 9.64
CA PHE A 46 -32.12 2.54 8.43
C PHE A 46 -31.22 3.48 7.62
N VAL A 47 -29.91 3.25 7.66
CA VAL A 47 -28.90 4.00 6.91
C VAL A 47 -28.25 3.14 5.85
N ASP A 48 -27.64 3.79 4.86
CA ASP A 48 -26.71 3.16 3.94
C ASP A 48 -25.25 3.53 4.24
N MET A 49 -24.34 3.11 3.37
CA MET A 49 -22.91 3.42 3.50
C MET A 49 -22.65 4.93 3.45
N GLU A 50 -23.36 5.68 2.60
CA GLU A 50 -23.13 7.10 2.38
C GLU A 50 -23.43 7.92 3.64
N ASP A 51 -24.50 7.58 4.35
CA ASP A 51 -24.85 8.19 5.63
C ASP A 51 -23.73 8.04 6.67
N ILE A 52 -23.12 6.85 6.74
CA ILE A 52 -22.04 6.54 7.68
C ILE A 52 -20.75 7.26 7.30
N LEU A 53 -20.41 7.29 6.00
CA LEU A 53 -19.22 8.00 5.51
C LEU A 53 -19.34 9.51 5.76
N ASP A 54 -20.48 10.12 5.44
CA ASP A 54 -20.75 11.54 5.71
C ASP A 54 -20.64 11.86 7.22
N LEU A 55 -21.23 11.02 8.08
CA LEU A 55 -21.11 11.18 9.52
C LEU A 55 -19.64 11.15 9.97
N GLY A 56 -18.86 10.18 9.48
CA GLY A 56 -17.45 10.05 9.79
C GLY A 56 -16.64 11.27 9.34
N GLU A 57 -16.88 11.77 8.13
CA GLU A 57 -16.24 12.96 7.58
C GLU A 57 -16.56 14.21 8.40
N ARG A 58 -17.84 14.44 8.74
CA ARG A 58 -18.25 15.56 9.60
C ARG A 58 -17.64 15.48 10.99
N TYR A 59 -17.55 14.27 11.55
CA TYR A 59 -16.91 14.04 12.85
C TYR A 59 -15.43 14.39 12.81
N ILE A 60 -14.67 13.85 11.85
CA ILE A 60 -13.23 14.13 11.70
C ILE A 60 -12.99 15.62 11.44
N LYS A 61 -13.76 16.24 10.54
CA LYS A 61 -13.66 17.67 10.24
C LYS A 61 -13.84 18.53 11.49
N ARG A 62 -14.89 18.25 12.27
CA ARG A 62 -15.16 18.97 13.52
C ARG A 62 -14.06 18.73 14.55
N LEU A 63 -13.64 17.48 14.75
CA LEU A 63 -12.61 17.12 15.73
C LEU A 63 -11.30 17.88 15.46
N PHE A 64 -10.85 17.90 14.20
CA PHE A 64 -9.63 18.60 13.81
C PHE A 64 -9.76 20.12 13.95
N LYS A 65 -10.93 20.69 13.64
CA LYS A 65 -11.17 22.11 13.85
C LYS A 65 -11.17 22.48 15.33
N ASP A 66 -11.92 21.75 16.15
CA ASP A 66 -12.12 22.07 17.57
C ASP A 66 -10.83 21.85 18.40
N VAL A 67 -10.02 20.85 18.06
CA VAL A 67 -8.84 20.47 18.86
C VAL A 67 -7.53 21.05 18.32
N MET A 68 -7.39 21.15 17.00
CA MET A 68 -6.13 21.53 16.36
C MET A 68 -6.22 22.83 15.54
N ASP A 69 -7.42 23.42 15.42
CA ASP A 69 -7.71 24.54 14.51
C ASP A 69 -7.29 24.25 13.05
N ILE A 70 -7.46 23.00 12.61
CA ILE A 70 -7.17 22.57 11.24
C ILE A 70 -8.48 22.33 10.50
N ASP A 71 -8.68 23.05 9.41
CA ASP A 71 -9.79 22.82 8.49
C ASP A 71 -9.48 21.65 7.54
N ILE A 72 -10.15 20.52 7.77
CA ILE A 72 -10.01 19.32 6.93
C ILE A 72 -10.99 19.39 5.75
N PRO A 73 -10.51 19.25 4.50
CA PRO A 73 -11.37 19.25 3.33
C PRO A 73 -12.22 17.96 3.26
N THR A 74 -13.50 18.14 2.95
CA THR A 74 -14.48 17.07 2.72
C THR A 74 -15.22 17.35 1.40
N PRO A 75 -15.65 16.33 0.64
CA PRO A 75 -15.60 14.91 0.98
C PRO A 75 -14.22 14.28 0.85
N PHE A 76 -13.96 13.17 1.55
CA PHE A 76 -12.68 12.46 1.42
C PHE A 76 -12.63 11.70 0.09
N PRO A 77 -11.46 11.62 -0.57
CA PRO A 77 -11.26 10.73 -1.69
C PRO A 77 -11.64 9.29 -1.32
N ARG A 78 -12.29 8.60 -2.26
CA ARG A 78 -12.74 7.22 -2.07
C ARG A 78 -12.06 6.32 -3.09
N TYR A 79 -11.57 5.19 -2.62
CA TYR A 79 -10.95 4.17 -3.44
C TYR A 79 -11.53 2.82 -3.08
N THR A 80 -11.64 1.94 -4.07
CA THR A 80 -11.91 0.53 -3.82
C THR A 80 -10.67 -0.16 -3.25
N TYR A 81 -10.88 -1.26 -2.50
CA TYR A 81 -9.80 -2.11 -2.02
C TYR A 81 -8.85 -2.52 -3.16
N ASN A 82 -9.40 -2.98 -4.29
CA ASN A 82 -8.61 -3.37 -5.44
C ASN A 82 -7.76 -2.21 -5.98
N GLU A 83 -8.31 -0.99 -6.08
CA GLU A 83 -7.55 0.17 -6.54
C GLU A 83 -6.37 0.51 -5.61
N VAL A 84 -6.57 0.50 -4.29
CA VAL A 84 -5.47 0.83 -3.37
C VAL A 84 -4.42 -0.27 -3.31
N MET A 85 -4.83 -1.54 -3.39
CA MET A 85 -3.89 -2.65 -3.45
C MET A 85 -3.07 -2.59 -4.74
N GLU A 86 -3.71 -2.39 -5.89
CA GLU A 86 -3.06 -2.31 -7.20
C GLU A 86 -2.09 -1.14 -7.33
N ARG A 87 -2.47 0.04 -6.80
CA ARG A 87 -1.68 1.29 -6.94
C ARG A 87 -0.67 1.50 -5.81
N PHE A 88 -0.93 1.00 -4.62
CA PHE A 88 -0.16 1.34 -3.43
C PHE A 88 0.34 0.13 -2.64
N GLY A 89 -0.18 -1.07 -2.91
CA GLY A 89 0.22 -2.29 -2.23
C GLY A 89 -0.25 -2.38 -0.77
N SER A 90 -1.27 -1.61 -0.41
CA SER A 90 -1.81 -1.55 0.95
C SER A 90 -3.25 -1.06 0.96
N ASP A 91 -4.04 -1.62 1.85
CA ASP A 91 -5.41 -1.23 2.19
C ASP A 91 -5.49 0.02 3.09
N LYS A 92 -4.34 0.52 3.55
CA LYS A 92 -4.17 1.76 4.32
C LYS A 92 -3.05 2.62 3.72
N PRO A 93 -3.18 3.03 2.44
CA PRO A 93 -2.07 3.64 1.73
C PRO A 93 -1.77 5.04 2.27
N ASP A 94 -0.47 5.35 2.42
CA ASP A 94 -0.03 6.74 2.53
C ASP A 94 0.01 7.37 1.13
N THR A 95 -0.94 8.26 0.88
CA THR A 95 -1.15 8.96 -0.39
C THR A 95 -0.60 10.38 -0.37
N ARG A 96 0.13 10.78 0.69
CA ARG A 96 0.76 12.11 0.78
C ARG A 96 1.95 12.27 -0.16
N TYR A 97 2.51 11.16 -0.64
CA TYR A 97 3.58 11.13 -1.64
C TYR A 97 3.16 10.24 -2.81
N ALA A 98 3.83 10.41 -3.95
CA ALA A 98 3.55 9.65 -5.17
C ALA A 98 4.10 8.20 -5.10
N MET A 99 4.84 7.75 -6.12
CA MET A 99 5.47 6.43 -6.18
C MET A 99 4.45 5.28 -6.26
N GLU A 100 3.44 5.38 -7.13
CA GLU A 100 2.50 4.28 -7.35
C GLU A 100 3.17 3.05 -7.97
N ILE A 101 2.57 1.90 -7.74
CA ILE A 101 2.97 0.62 -8.32
C ILE A 101 2.55 0.59 -9.79
N VAL A 102 3.48 0.18 -10.63
CA VAL A 102 3.30 0.01 -12.06
C VAL A 102 3.38 -1.47 -12.40
N ASN A 103 2.39 -1.98 -13.13
CA ASN A 103 2.40 -3.35 -13.64
C ASN A 103 3.24 -3.41 -14.93
N LEU A 104 4.24 -4.30 -14.93
CA LEU A 104 5.18 -4.54 -16.04
C LEU A 104 4.98 -5.91 -16.71
N SER A 105 4.00 -6.70 -16.26
CA SER A 105 3.80 -8.07 -16.72
C SER A 105 3.65 -8.18 -18.24
N GLU A 106 3.00 -7.22 -18.90
CA GLU A 106 2.83 -7.23 -20.35
C GLU A 106 4.13 -6.89 -21.09
N GLU A 107 4.90 -5.93 -20.57
CA GLU A 107 6.16 -5.47 -21.14
C GLU A 107 7.25 -6.55 -21.07
N VAL A 108 7.18 -7.45 -20.09
CA VAL A 108 8.16 -8.54 -19.89
C VAL A 108 7.61 -9.94 -20.17
N LYS A 109 6.45 -10.06 -20.84
CA LYS A 109 5.80 -11.36 -21.05
C LYS A 109 6.63 -12.39 -21.83
N ASN A 110 7.54 -11.91 -22.68
CA ASN A 110 8.42 -12.74 -23.51
C ASN A 110 9.86 -12.78 -22.98
N THR A 111 10.10 -12.31 -21.76
CA THR A 111 11.44 -12.23 -21.20
C THR A 111 12.08 -13.61 -21.02
N GLU A 112 13.38 -13.69 -21.29
CA GLU A 112 14.19 -14.86 -20.95
C GLU A 112 14.80 -14.78 -19.54
N PHE A 113 14.53 -13.70 -18.81
CA PHE A 113 14.93 -13.61 -17.41
C PHE A 113 14.06 -14.52 -16.55
N ALA A 114 14.64 -15.65 -16.13
CA ALA A 114 13.94 -16.74 -15.43
C ALA A 114 13.08 -16.28 -14.24
N VAL A 115 13.50 -15.26 -13.48
CA VAL A 115 12.72 -14.75 -12.35
C VAL A 115 11.38 -14.16 -12.79
N PHE A 116 11.37 -13.35 -13.84
CA PHE A 116 10.15 -12.74 -14.38
C PHE A 116 9.31 -13.78 -15.13
N LYS A 117 9.95 -14.60 -15.97
CA LYS A 117 9.30 -15.69 -16.70
C LYS A 117 8.55 -16.63 -15.75
N ASN A 118 9.21 -17.10 -14.69
CA ASN A 118 8.61 -18.01 -13.72
C ASN A 118 7.44 -17.38 -12.95
N ALA A 119 7.55 -16.10 -12.58
CA ALA A 119 6.46 -15.38 -11.92
C ALA A 119 5.20 -15.33 -12.79
N LEU A 120 5.36 -15.01 -14.08
CA LEU A 120 4.25 -14.94 -15.03
C LEU A 120 3.66 -16.32 -15.34
N THR A 121 4.50 -17.33 -15.60
CA THR A 121 4.01 -18.69 -15.88
C THR A 121 3.29 -19.32 -14.68
N GLY A 122 3.62 -18.90 -13.46
CA GLY A 122 2.94 -19.34 -12.25
C GLY A 122 1.66 -18.57 -11.91
N GLY A 123 1.18 -17.69 -12.81
CA GLY A 123 -0.06 -16.92 -12.62
C GLY A 123 0.09 -15.65 -11.78
N GLY A 124 1.33 -15.24 -11.47
CA GLY A 124 1.62 -14.06 -10.68
C GLY A 124 1.81 -12.80 -11.52
N SER A 125 2.63 -11.87 -11.04
CA SER A 125 2.89 -10.62 -11.74
C SER A 125 4.31 -10.09 -11.55
N VAL A 126 4.73 -9.23 -12.47
CA VAL A 126 5.97 -8.44 -12.39
C VAL A 126 5.57 -6.98 -12.27
N ARG A 127 5.95 -6.34 -11.15
CA ARG A 127 5.55 -4.96 -10.88
C ARG A 127 6.71 -4.15 -10.33
N ALA A 128 6.62 -2.83 -10.47
CA ALA A 128 7.68 -1.93 -10.10
C ALA A 128 7.20 -0.67 -9.39
N ILE A 129 8.12 -0.04 -8.68
CA ILE A 129 8.00 1.34 -8.20
C ILE A 129 9.20 2.15 -8.69
N THR A 130 8.97 3.43 -8.98
CA THR A 130 10.03 4.37 -9.38
C THR A 130 10.30 5.35 -8.25
N VAL A 131 11.49 5.27 -7.65
CA VAL A 131 11.94 6.22 -6.64
C VAL A 131 12.66 7.37 -7.33
N LYS A 132 12.00 8.54 -7.34
CA LYS A 132 12.48 9.72 -8.07
C LYS A 132 13.75 10.33 -7.45
N ASN A 133 14.70 10.75 -8.29
CA ASN A 133 15.95 11.41 -7.88
C ASN A 133 16.76 10.64 -6.82
N ALA A 134 16.67 9.31 -6.83
CA ALA A 134 17.12 8.46 -5.75
C ALA A 134 18.48 7.79 -6.02
N VAL A 135 19.06 7.96 -7.21
CA VAL A 135 20.26 7.22 -7.63
C VAL A 135 21.50 7.48 -6.76
N LYS A 136 21.61 8.69 -6.19
CA LYS A 136 22.67 9.08 -5.24
C LYS A 136 22.46 8.46 -3.86
N THR A 137 21.21 8.37 -3.41
CA THR A 137 20.85 7.79 -2.10
C THR A 137 20.94 6.27 -2.13
N TYR A 138 20.39 5.64 -3.16
CA TYR A 138 20.40 4.19 -3.35
C TYR A 138 21.60 3.77 -4.19
N THR A 139 22.75 3.74 -3.51
CA THR A 139 23.94 3.03 -4.01
C THR A 139 23.66 1.53 -4.09
N ARG A 140 24.55 0.76 -4.76
CA ARG A 140 24.44 -0.71 -4.82
C ARG A 140 24.25 -1.33 -3.44
N LYS A 141 25.08 -0.91 -2.47
CA LYS A 141 25.02 -1.38 -1.08
C LYS A 141 23.66 -1.12 -0.42
N GLU A 142 23.05 0.02 -0.71
CA GLU A 142 21.74 0.36 -0.13
C GLU A 142 20.59 -0.40 -0.80
N ILE A 143 20.71 -0.70 -2.10
CA ILE A 143 19.78 -1.61 -2.78
C ILE A 143 19.92 -3.04 -2.26
N ASP A 144 21.13 -3.50 -1.94
CA ASP A 144 21.31 -4.82 -1.34
C ASP A 144 20.60 -4.89 0.03
N LYS A 145 20.63 -3.81 0.83
CA LYS A 145 19.82 -3.73 2.07
C LYS A 145 18.30 -3.76 1.80
N LEU A 146 17.83 -3.04 0.78
CA LEU A 146 16.42 -3.10 0.37
C LEU A 146 16.03 -4.51 -0.10
N THR A 147 16.97 -5.24 -0.71
CA THR A 147 16.76 -6.62 -1.14
C THR A 147 16.55 -7.54 0.06
N GLU A 148 17.38 -7.40 1.10
CA GLU A 148 17.21 -8.16 2.34
C GLU A 148 15.93 -7.76 3.10
N PHE A 149 15.58 -6.47 3.10
CA PHE A 149 14.28 -6.01 3.62
C PHE A 149 13.11 -6.67 2.87
N ALA A 150 13.13 -6.66 1.54
CA ALA A 150 12.10 -7.26 0.70
C ALA A 150 11.97 -8.79 0.94
N LYS A 151 13.11 -9.48 1.12
CA LYS A 151 13.10 -10.90 1.49
C LYS A 151 12.50 -11.17 2.87
N GLY A 152 12.79 -10.30 3.84
CA GLY A 152 12.23 -10.39 5.19
C GLY A 152 10.70 -10.29 5.24
N ILE A 153 10.07 -9.76 4.19
CA ILE A 153 8.61 -9.63 4.05
C ILE A 153 8.01 -10.55 2.98
N GLY A 154 8.78 -11.57 2.54
CA GLY A 154 8.27 -12.67 1.72
C GLY A 154 8.67 -12.64 0.25
N ALA A 155 9.34 -11.60 -0.25
CA ALA A 155 9.81 -11.58 -1.63
C ALA A 155 11.00 -12.54 -1.83
N LYS A 156 11.10 -13.19 -3.00
CA LYS A 156 12.26 -14.04 -3.32
C LYS A 156 13.52 -13.22 -3.65
N GLY A 157 13.35 -11.97 -4.06
CA GLY A 157 14.43 -11.06 -4.39
C GLY A 157 13.92 -9.69 -4.84
N LEU A 158 14.84 -8.81 -5.20
CA LEU A 158 14.57 -7.46 -5.66
C LEU A 158 15.41 -7.18 -6.91
N ALA A 159 14.74 -7.05 -8.05
CA ALA A 159 15.37 -6.58 -9.28
C ALA A 159 15.37 -5.04 -9.31
N TRP A 160 16.31 -4.43 -10.01
CA TRP A 160 16.42 -2.98 -10.01
C TRP A 160 17.07 -2.40 -11.27
N ILE A 161 16.77 -1.13 -11.54
CA ILE A 161 17.42 -0.29 -12.54
C ILE A 161 17.85 1.02 -11.86
N ARG A 162 19.09 1.45 -12.08
CA ARG A 162 19.63 2.74 -11.66
C ARG A 162 19.99 3.54 -12.89
N LEU A 163 19.41 4.73 -13.04
CA LEU A 163 19.69 5.63 -14.15
C LEU A 163 20.63 6.74 -13.65
N THR A 164 21.92 6.61 -13.93
CA THR A 164 22.90 7.68 -13.67
C THR A 164 23.04 8.58 -14.90
N GLU A 165 23.72 9.71 -14.77
CA GLU A 165 24.01 10.60 -15.91
C GLU A 165 24.90 9.91 -16.97
N ASP A 166 25.79 9.01 -16.53
CA ASP A 166 26.78 8.36 -17.39
C ASP A 166 26.33 7.01 -17.95
N ASN A 167 25.49 6.27 -17.20
CA ASN A 167 25.04 4.94 -17.58
C ASN A 167 23.73 4.49 -16.90
N MET A 168 23.09 3.52 -17.51
CA MET A 168 22.05 2.70 -16.89
C MET A 168 22.67 1.41 -16.36
N ALA A 169 22.59 1.20 -15.04
CA ALA A 169 22.94 -0.07 -14.42
C ALA A 169 21.67 -0.83 -14.05
N SER A 170 21.64 -2.15 -14.22
CA SER A 170 20.49 -2.97 -13.82
C SER A 170 20.95 -4.36 -13.39
N SER A 171 20.21 -4.99 -12.47
CA SER A 171 20.49 -6.35 -12.00
C SER A 171 20.13 -7.44 -13.02
N PHE A 172 19.39 -7.09 -14.07
CA PHE A 172 18.85 -8.04 -15.04
C PHE A 172 19.05 -7.62 -16.51
N ALA A 173 19.71 -6.48 -16.79
CA ALA A 173 19.91 -5.96 -18.16
C ALA A 173 20.48 -6.98 -19.16
N LYS A 174 21.40 -7.86 -18.73
CA LYS A 174 22.00 -8.89 -19.61
C LYS A 174 21.02 -9.95 -20.12
N PHE A 175 19.81 -9.99 -19.56
CA PHE A 175 18.75 -10.94 -19.91
C PHE A 175 17.58 -10.25 -20.64
N MET A 176 17.70 -8.97 -20.93
CA MET A 176 16.67 -8.18 -21.60
C MET A 176 17.16 -7.73 -22.97
N THR A 177 16.24 -7.64 -23.92
CA THR A 177 16.50 -6.89 -25.15
C THR A 177 16.47 -5.38 -24.87
N GLU A 178 17.04 -4.59 -25.78
CA GLU A 178 16.95 -3.13 -25.70
C GLU A 178 15.48 -2.68 -25.72
N GLU A 179 14.66 -3.30 -26.56
CA GLU A 179 13.23 -3.01 -26.70
C GLU A 179 12.46 -3.26 -25.40
N GLU A 180 12.71 -4.39 -24.74
CA GLU A 180 12.09 -4.72 -23.45
C GLU A 180 12.53 -3.73 -22.36
N MET A 181 13.81 -3.36 -22.33
CA MET A 181 14.30 -2.39 -21.35
C MET A 181 13.70 -1.01 -21.57
N GLN A 182 13.61 -0.54 -22.82
CA GLN A 182 12.96 0.73 -23.15
C GLN A 182 11.47 0.71 -22.80
N ALA A 183 10.77 -0.40 -23.05
CA ALA A 183 9.37 -0.56 -22.66
C ALA A 183 9.19 -0.44 -21.13
N ILE A 184 10.07 -1.06 -20.33
CA ILE A 184 10.06 -0.91 -18.87
C ILE A 184 10.28 0.55 -18.46
N LEU A 185 11.29 1.23 -19.01
CA LEU A 185 11.61 2.61 -18.66
C LEU A 185 10.46 3.56 -19.02
N GLN A 186 9.86 3.38 -20.20
CA GLN A 186 8.70 4.15 -20.64
C GLN A 186 7.50 3.92 -19.72
N LYS A 187 7.20 2.65 -19.40
CA LYS A 187 6.05 2.28 -18.57
C LYS A 187 6.20 2.77 -17.13
N THR A 188 7.41 2.73 -16.59
CA THR A 188 7.74 3.24 -15.24
C THR A 188 7.92 4.75 -15.17
N GLY A 189 7.98 5.41 -16.34
CA GLY A 189 8.27 6.85 -16.46
C GLY A 189 9.60 7.24 -15.82
N ALA A 190 10.56 6.31 -15.76
CA ALA A 190 11.84 6.51 -15.10
C ALA A 190 12.76 7.37 -15.98
N VAL A 191 13.44 8.32 -15.36
CA VAL A 191 14.39 9.22 -16.04
C VAL A 191 15.75 9.19 -15.33
N THR A 192 16.76 9.80 -15.95
CA THR A 192 18.06 10.01 -15.33
C THR A 192 17.92 10.62 -13.93
N GLY A 193 18.58 10.00 -12.94
CA GLY A 193 18.46 10.34 -11.53
C GLY A 193 17.61 9.34 -10.72
N ASP A 194 16.77 8.55 -11.37
CA ASP A 194 15.83 7.65 -10.70
C ASP A 194 16.40 6.25 -10.40
N VAL A 195 15.71 5.55 -9.49
CA VAL A 195 15.91 4.12 -9.25
C VAL A 195 14.56 3.41 -9.39
N VAL A 196 14.51 2.40 -10.25
CA VAL A 196 13.35 1.51 -10.41
C VAL A 196 13.61 0.26 -9.59
N LEU A 197 12.66 -0.12 -8.76
CA LEU A 197 12.66 -1.36 -7.97
C LEU A 197 11.57 -2.26 -8.49
N VAL A 198 11.89 -3.51 -8.81
CA VAL A 198 11.01 -4.48 -9.46
C VAL A 198 10.91 -5.74 -8.60
N VAL A 199 9.68 -6.15 -8.31
CA VAL A 199 9.37 -7.39 -7.61
C VAL A 199 8.56 -8.27 -8.54
N ALA A 200 8.88 -9.56 -8.54
CA ALA A 200 8.20 -10.57 -9.32
C ALA A 200 8.00 -11.81 -8.44
N ASP A 201 6.77 -12.30 -8.38
CA ASP A 201 6.43 -13.55 -7.74
C ASP A 201 5.21 -14.18 -8.41
N THR A 202 5.05 -15.49 -8.20
CA THR A 202 3.88 -16.27 -8.60
C THR A 202 2.60 -15.88 -7.84
N ASP A 203 2.74 -15.23 -6.67
CA ASP A 203 1.64 -14.67 -5.91
C ASP A 203 1.64 -13.12 -6.01
N THR A 204 0.65 -12.57 -6.70
CA THR A 204 0.50 -11.11 -6.88
C THR A 204 0.34 -10.37 -5.55
N ASN A 205 -0.22 -10.99 -4.51
CA ASN A 205 -0.36 -10.32 -3.20
C ASN A 205 1.01 -10.13 -2.52
N ILE A 206 1.95 -11.07 -2.70
CA ILE A 206 3.33 -10.90 -2.23
C ILE A 206 3.99 -9.74 -2.97
N VAL A 207 3.79 -9.64 -4.29
CA VAL A 207 4.34 -8.54 -5.09
C VAL A 207 3.82 -7.19 -4.62
N LEU A 208 2.50 -7.06 -4.49
CA LEU A 208 1.84 -5.82 -4.08
C LEU A 208 2.23 -5.40 -2.66
N SER A 209 2.12 -6.30 -1.68
CA SER A 209 2.47 -6.00 -0.29
C SER A 209 3.96 -5.65 -0.11
N THR A 210 4.85 -6.36 -0.80
CA THR A 210 6.29 -6.06 -0.79
C THR A 210 6.56 -4.66 -1.35
N LEU A 211 5.99 -4.33 -2.51
CA LEU A 211 6.15 -3.00 -3.10
C LEU A 211 5.52 -1.91 -2.23
N GLY A 212 4.37 -2.17 -1.61
CA GLY A 212 3.73 -1.24 -0.67
C GLY A 212 4.62 -0.92 0.54
N ALA A 213 5.27 -1.93 1.11
CA ALA A 213 6.24 -1.74 2.19
C ALA A 213 7.50 -0.99 1.71
N LEU A 214 8.03 -1.35 0.54
CA LEU A 214 9.18 -0.67 -0.08
C LEU A 214 8.88 0.81 -0.37
N ARG A 215 7.65 1.16 -0.78
CA ARG A 215 7.23 2.56 -0.96
C ARG A 215 7.41 3.36 0.31
N ILE A 216 6.93 2.84 1.44
CA ILE A 216 7.01 3.52 2.75
C ILE A 216 8.47 3.65 3.19
N GLU A 217 9.24 2.57 3.09
CA GLU A 217 10.66 2.57 3.45
C GLU A 217 11.45 3.58 2.59
N CYS A 218 11.18 3.59 1.28
CA CYS A 218 11.82 4.54 0.38
C CYS A 218 11.41 5.98 0.65
N ALA A 219 10.12 6.22 0.91
CA ALA A 219 9.62 7.55 1.18
C ALA A 219 10.20 8.15 2.48
N LYS A 220 10.33 7.34 3.53
CA LYS A 220 10.98 7.72 4.79
C LYS A 220 12.45 8.07 4.56
N ARG A 221 13.17 7.20 3.86
CA ARG A 221 14.60 7.37 3.63
C ARG A 221 14.93 8.55 2.71
N MET A 222 14.11 8.78 1.70
CA MET A 222 14.22 9.94 0.81
C MET A 222 13.68 11.22 1.45
N ASN A 223 13.06 11.12 2.64
CA ASN A 223 12.43 12.24 3.35
C ASN A 223 11.41 13.01 2.48
N ILE A 224 10.61 12.27 1.71
CA ILE A 224 9.63 12.85 0.77
C ILE A 224 8.19 12.81 1.29
N ILE A 225 7.97 12.30 2.51
CA ILE A 225 6.64 12.26 3.14
C ILE A 225 6.30 13.68 3.63
N PRO A 226 5.33 14.37 3.03
CA PRO A 226 4.93 15.69 3.49
C PRO A 226 4.33 15.64 4.89
N LYS A 227 4.48 16.75 5.63
CA LYS A 227 3.75 16.95 6.88
C LYS A 227 2.26 17.15 6.60
N GLY A 228 1.43 16.87 7.60
CA GLY A 228 -0.02 17.03 7.52
C GLY A 228 -0.78 15.73 7.37
N TYR A 229 -2.09 15.87 7.13
CA TYR A 229 -3.07 14.81 7.15
C TYR A 229 -3.67 14.62 5.75
N ASN A 230 -3.84 13.37 5.34
CA ASN A 230 -4.52 13.04 4.09
C ASN A 230 -5.47 11.87 4.34
N PHE A 231 -6.74 12.19 4.52
CA PHE A 231 -7.79 11.23 4.79
C PHE A 231 -8.36 10.69 3.50
N LEU A 232 -8.73 9.40 3.50
CA LEU A 232 -9.40 8.72 2.41
C LEU A 232 -10.27 7.60 2.96
N TRP A 233 -11.22 7.16 2.16
CA TRP A 233 -11.98 5.94 2.40
C TRP A 233 -11.51 4.84 1.48
N VAL A 234 -11.30 3.65 2.05
CA VAL A 234 -11.21 2.41 1.28
C VAL A 234 -12.54 1.67 1.42
N VAL A 235 -13.18 1.39 0.29
CA VAL A 235 -14.50 0.75 0.22
C VAL A 235 -14.42 -0.52 -0.62
N LYS A 236 -15.51 -1.29 -0.68
CA LYS A 236 -15.58 -2.54 -1.46
C LYS A 236 -14.45 -3.52 -1.13
N PHE A 237 -14.20 -3.72 0.17
CA PHE A 237 -13.34 -4.81 0.62
C PHE A 237 -13.91 -6.16 0.16
N PRO A 238 -13.03 -7.13 -0.13
CA PRO A 238 -13.48 -8.51 -0.35
C PRO A 238 -14.18 -9.02 0.92
N PHE A 239 -15.21 -9.84 0.72
CA PHE A 239 -15.97 -10.36 1.86
C PHE A 239 -15.19 -11.43 2.66
N PHE A 240 -14.28 -12.13 1.97
CA PHE A 240 -13.41 -13.16 2.55
C PHE A 240 -11.96 -12.95 2.10
N GLU A 241 -11.02 -13.42 2.91
CA GLU A 241 -9.62 -13.58 2.54
C GLU A 241 -9.25 -15.06 2.57
N TYR A 242 -8.29 -15.44 1.73
CA TYR A 242 -7.76 -16.79 1.72
C TYR A 242 -6.74 -16.95 2.86
N ASP A 243 -7.00 -17.87 3.77
CA ASP A 243 -6.09 -18.18 4.85
C ASP A 243 -5.22 -19.39 4.48
N LYS A 244 -3.93 -19.11 4.25
CA LYS A 244 -2.93 -20.13 3.90
C LYS A 244 -2.70 -21.16 5.01
N GLU A 245 -3.01 -20.83 6.27
CA GLU A 245 -2.81 -21.75 7.40
C GLU A 245 -3.94 -22.77 7.53
N SER A 246 -5.19 -22.35 7.29
CA SER A 246 -6.37 -23.22 7.45
C SER A 246 -6.80 -23.95 6.18
N GLY A 247 -6.28 -23.58 5.00
CA GLY A 247 -6.45 -24.34 3.75
C GLY A 247 -7.64 -23.87 2.93
#